data_AF-A0A940P471-F1
#
_entry.id   AF-A0A940P471-F1
#
_cell.length_a   1.000
_cell.length_b   1.000
_cell.length_c   1.000
_cell.angle_alpha   90.00
_cell.angle_beta   90.00
_cell.angle_gamma   90.00
#
_symmetry.space_group_name_H-M   'P 1'
#
loop_
_entity.id
_entity.type
_entity.pdbx_description
1 polymer ?
#
loop_
_entity_poly.entity_id
_entity_poly.type
_entity_poly.pdbx_seq_one_letter_code
_entity_poly.pdbx_strand_id
1 'polypeptide(L)'
;MLTLDKIYHASYVLESVIRQTDIIHAPKICPEANVYLKTENLQITGSFKVRGAYYKISQLSEEEKAKGVIACSAGNHAQGVALAATKNGIKSLICLPDGAPISKVEATKGYGADVCLVPGVYDDAYTEACRLRDEHDY
;
A
#
# COMPACT_ATOMS: atom_id res chain seq x y z
N MET A 1 -0.13 21.31 -0.12
CA MET A 1 0.29 21.34 -1.54
C MET A 1 1.36 20.28 -1.79
N LEU A 2 1.32 19.59 -2.93
CA LEU A 2 2.36 18.67 -3.40
C LEU A 2 3.40 19.48 -4.18
N THR A 3 4.67 19.37 -3.81
CA THR A 3 5.79 20.07 -4.46
C THR A 3 6.86 19.07 -4.87
N LEU A 4 7.78 19.50 -5.74
CA LEU A 4 8.88 18.66 -6.19
C LEU A 4 9.78 18.22 -5.01
N ASP A 5 9.97 19.09 -4.01
CA ASP A 5 10.73 18.75 -2.80
C ASP A 5 10.14 17.54 -2.05
N LYS A 6 8.82 17.41 -2.02
CA LYS A 6 8.17 16.23 -1.42
C LYS A 6 8.44 14.96 -2.20
N ILE A 7 8.64 15.05 -3.51
CA ILE A 7 9.01 13.90 -4.34
C ILE A 7 10.46 13.49 -4.09
N TYR A 8 11.38 14.45 -3.96
CA TYR A 8 12.78 14.16 -3.60
C TYR A 8 12.89 13.55 -2.20
N HIS A 9 12.18 14.13 -1.23
CA HIS A 9 12.11 13.59 0.12
C HIS A 9 11.55 12.16 0.13
N ALA A 10 10.44 11.91 -0.59
CA ALA A 10 9.89 10.57 -0.72
C ALA A 10 10.88 9.59 -1.37
N SER A 11 11.62 10.03 -2.40
CA SER A 11 12.64 9.20 -3.05
C SER A 11 13.73 8.77 -2.07
N TYR A 12 14.20 9.68 -1.22
CA TYR A 12 15.19 9.40 -0.19
C TYR A 12 14.67 8.43 0.87
N VAL A 13 13.49 8.71 1.44
CA VAL A 13 12.87 7.88 2.48
C VAL A 13 12.62 6.44 2.00
N LEU A 14 12.26 6.28 0.72
CA LEU A 14 11.90 4.98 0.17
C LEU A 14 13.11 4.09 -0.18
N GLU A 15 14.32 4.63 -0.28
CA GLU A 15 15.51 3.94 -0.81
C GLU A 15 15.83 2.63 -0.08
N SER A 16 15.58 2.56 1.23
CA SER A 16 15.85 1.37 2.05
C SER A 16 14.74 0.31 2.01
N VAL A 17 13.61 0.60 1.36
CA VAL A 17 12.38 -0.20 1.44
C VAL A 17 11.93 -0.70 0.10
N ILE A 18 12.04 0.11 -0.94
CA ILE A 18 11.58 -0.23 -2.28
C ILE A 18 12.75 -0.64 -3.16
N ARG A 19 12.46 -1.38 -4.23
CA ARG A 19 13.46 -1.61 -5.28
C ARG A 19 13.38 -0.51 -6.34
N GLN A 20 14.52 -0.20 -6.96
CA GLN A 20 14.53 0.48 -8.24
C GLN A 20 14.05 -0.51 -9.31
N THR A 21 12.89 -0.23 -9.90
CA THR A 21 12.32 -1.03 -10.99
C THR A 21 12.92 -0.60 -12.32
N ASP A 22 13.14 -1.55 -13.21
CA ASP A 22 13.75 -1.29 -14.51
C ASP A 22 12.84 -0.49 -15.44
N ILE A 23 13.47 0.10 -16.45
CA ILE A 23 12.82 0.72 -17.59
C ILE A 23 13.20 -0.12 -18.81
N ILE A 24 12.23 -0.85 -19.35
CA ILE A 24 12.47 -1.81 -20.43
C ILE A 24 12.07 -1.17 -21.76
N HIS A 25 13.00 -1.07 -22.70
CA HIS A 25 12.69 -0.64 -24.06
C HIS A 25 11.81 -1.68 -24.77
N ALA A 26 10.70 -1.24 -25.34
CA ALA A 26 9.68 -2.10 -25.95
C ALA A 26 9.44 -1.73 -27.44
N PRO A 27 10.42 -1.99 -28.32
CA PRO A 27 10.38 -1.55 -29.72
C PRO A 27 9.27 -2.20 -30.57
N LYS A 28 8.69 -3.30 -30.08
CA LYS A 28 7.62 -4.03 -30.77
C LYS A 28 6.21 -3.48 -30.49
N ILE A 29 6.04 -2.54 -29.57
CA ILE A 29 4.73 -1.95 -29.23
C ILE A 29 4.31 -0.91 -30.28
N CYS A 30 5.23 -0.03 -30.68
CA CYS A 30 5.02 0.98 -31.71
C CYS A 30 6.35 1.23 -32.43
N PRO A 31 6.54 0.72 -33.66
CA PRO A 31 7.79 0.88 -34.40
C PRO A 31 8.17 2.33 -34.68
N GLU A 32 7.20 3.25 -34.68
CA GLU A 32 7.37 4.67 -35.00
C GLU A 32 7.74 5.52 -33.78
N ALA A 33 7.79 4.94 -32.57
CA ALA A 33 8.07 5.67 -31.33
C ALA A 33 8.95 4.88 -30.36
N ASN A 34 9.73 5.61 -29.55
CA ASN A 34 10.48 5.00 -28.44
C ASN A 34 9.54 4.73 -27.26
N VAL A 35 9.10 3.48 -27.12
CA VAL A 35 8.24 3.05 -26.01
C VAL A 35 9.07 2.37 -24.93
N TYR A 36 8.87 2.78 -23.68
CA TYR A 36 9.51 2.17 -22.52
C TYR A 36 8.46 1.74 -21.48
N LEU A 37 8.70 0.59 -20.86
CA LEU A 37 7.86 0.03 -19.81
C LEU A 37 8.50 0.27 -18.45
N LYS A 38 7.81 0.99 -17.57
CA LYS A 38 8.17 1.10 -16.15
C LYS A 38 7.53 -0.04 -15.37
N THR A 39 8.31 -1.05 -15.00
CA THR A 39 7.79 -2.35 -14.52
C THR A 39 7.43 -2.33 -13.03
N GLU A 40 6.45 -1.53 -12.62
CA GLU A 40 6.00 -1.47 -11.22
C GLU A 40 5.31 -2.75 -10.75
N ASN A 41 4.91 -3.64 -11.67
CA ASN A 41 4.48 -5.00 -11.34
C ASN A 41 5.60 -5.84 -10.69
N LEU A 42 6.87 -5.46 -10.86
CA LEU A 42 8.03 -6.11 -10.24
C LEU A 42 8.46 -5.46 -8.92
N GLN A 43 7.79 -4.38 -8.52
CA GLN A 43 8.03 -3.74 -7.23
C GLN A 43 7.70 -4.70 -6.09
N ILE A 44 8.28 -4.46 -4.91
CA ILE A 44 7.88 -5.14 -3.68
C ILE A 44 6.37 -4.96 -3.49
N THR A 45 5.70 -6.00 -2.99
CA THR A 45 4.23 -6.14 -2.98
C THR A 45 3.56 -6.18 -4.36
N GLY A 46 4.32 -6.37 -5.44
CA GLY A 46 3.80 -6.58 -6.80
C GLY A 46 3.17 -5.36 -7.48
N SER A 47 3.32 -4.15 -6.92
CA SER A 47 2.79 -2.93 -7.52
C SER A 47 3.45 -1.66 -6.96
N PHE A 48 3.17 -0.51 -7.57
CA PHE A 48 3.66 0.79 -7.12
C PHE A 48 3.10 1.26 -5.76
N LYS A 49 2.03 0.62 -5.24
CA LYS A 49 1.26 1.14 -4.08
C LYS A 49 2.08 1.22 -2.79
N VAL A 50 3.12 0.39 -2.64
CA VAL A 50 4.04 0.44 -1.50
C VAL A 50 4.73 1.80 -1.38
N ARG A 51 5.02 2.49 -2.49
CA ARG A 51 5.71 3.79 -2.49
C ARG A 51 4.95 4.84 -1.70
N GLY A 52 3.66 5.00 -2.03
CA GLY A 52 2.79 5.97 -1.35
C GLY A 52 2.46 5.55 0.07
N ALA A 53 2.16 4.26 0.28
CA ALA A 53 1.81 3.73 1.59
C ALA A 53 2.97 3.89 2.59
N TYR A 54 4.17 3.45 2.21
CA TYR A 54 5.35 3.59 3.06
C TYR A 54 5.69 5.05 3.32
N TYR A 55 5.67 5.89 2.29
CA TYR A 55 5.96 7.31 2.50
C TYR A 55 4.98 7.93 3.49
N LYS A 56 3.65 7.79 3.30
CA LYS A 56 2.68 8.35 4.25
C LYS A 56 2.87 7.82 5.67
N ILE A 57 3.06 6.51 5.84
CA ILE A 57 3.20 5.88 7.16
C ILE A 57 4.51 6.30 7.85
N SER A 58 5.60 6.45 7.11
CA SER A 58 6.89 6.93 7.65
C SER A 58 6.83 8.37 8.19
N GLN A 59 5.84 9.16 7.73
CA GLN A 59 5.68 10.56 8.15
C GLN A 59 4.73 10.72 9.36
N LEU A 60 4.20 9.62 9.90
CA LEU A 60 3.39 9.67 11.11
C LEU A 60 4.26 10.04 12.31
N SER A 61 3.73 10.87 13.20
CA SER A 61 4.29 11.13 14.52
C SER A 61 4.22 9.88 15.39
N GLU A 62 5.02 9.82 16.46
CA GLU A 62 4.98 8.68 17.38
C GLU A 62 3.60 8.49 18.04
N GLU A 63 2.85 9.58 18.26
CA GLU A 63 1.47 9.53 18.76
C GLU A 63 0.53 8.88 17.74
N GLU A 64 0.60 9.27 16.47
CA GLU A 64 -0.17 8.63 15.39
C GLU A 64 0.25 7.17 15.18
N LYS A 65 1.54 6.85 15.28
CA LYS A 65 2.03 5.47 15.17
C LYS A 65 1.50 4.57 16.29
N ALA A 66 1.40 5.09 17.51
CA ALA A 66 0.90 4.35 18.66
C ALA A 66 -0.57 3.93 18.51
N LYS A 67 -1.37 4.72 17.77
CA LYS A 67 -2.77 4.42 17.45
C LYS A 67 -2.92 3.27 16.44
N GLY A 68 -1.91 3.05 15.61
CA GLY A 68 -1.97 2.07 14.51
C GLY A 68 -2.43 2.72 13.21
N VAL A 69 -2.65 1.90 12.18
CA VAL A 69 -3.20 2.37 10.90
C VAL A 69 -4.32 1.44 10.44
N ILE A 70 -5.33 2.01 9.79
CA ILE A 70 -6.44 1.26 9.20
C ILE A 70 -6.62 1.61 7.73
N ALA A 71 -6.92 0.61 6.91
CA ALA A 71 -7.24 0.82 5.49
C ALA A 71 -8.30 -0.17 5.01
N CYS A 72 -8.99 0.17 3.92
CA CYS A 72 -9.87 -0.75 3.21
C CYS A 72 -9.29 -1.02 1.81
N SER A 73 -8.96 -2.28 1.50
CA SER A 73 -8.52 -2.67 0.15
C SER A 73 -8.47 -4.18 -0.04
N ALA A 74 -9.03 -4.68 -1.14
CA ALA A 74 -8.94 -6.08 -1.51
C ALA A 74 -7.69 -6.45 -2.35
N GLY A 75 -6.55 -5.76 -2.21
CA GLY A 75 -5.37 -6.08 -3.00
C GLY A 75 -4.13 -5.20 -2.80
N ASN A 76 -3.65 -4.59 -3.89
CA ASN A 76 -2.33 -3.95 -3.94
C ASN A 76 -2.10 -2.89 -2.84
N HIS A 77 -3.14 -2.12 -2.49
CA HIS A 77 -3.01 -1.14 -1.42
C HIS A 77 -2.92 -1.78 -0.04
N ALA A 78 -3.71 -2.85 0.22
CA ALA A 78 -3.61 -3.62 1.47
C ALA A 78 -2.20 -4.15 1.72
N GLN A 79 -1.59 -4.79 0.72
CA GLN A 79 -0.23 -5.30 0.84
C GLN A 79 0.79 -4.18 1.04
N GLY A 80 0.62 -3.06 0.32
CA GLY A 80 1.48 -1.88 0.49
C GLY A 80 1.39 -1.26 1.89
N VAL A 81 0.19 -1.16 2.46
CA VAL A 81 -0.04 -0.64 3.82
C VAL A 81 0.47 -1.63 4.86
N ALA A 82 0.17 -2.92 4.72
CA ALA A 82 0.64 -3.97 5.62
C ALA A 82 2.17 -3.97 5.74
N LEU A 83 2.87 -4.05 4.60
CA LEU A 83 4.34 -4.01 4.59
C LEU A 83 4.86 -2.70 5.20
N ALA A 84 4.25 -1.57 4.87
CA ALA A 84 4.68 -0.28 5.37
C ALA A 84 4.52 -0.13 6.88
N ALA A 85 3.37 -0.55 7.43
CA ALA A 85 3.11 -0.52 8.86
C ALA A 85 4.09 -1.44 9.61
N THR A 86 4.24 -2.68 9.15
CA THR A 86 5.16 -3.65 9.77
C THR A 86 6.62 -3.17 9.73
N LYS A 87 7.08 -2.58 8.62
CA LYS A 87 8.43 -2.01 8.52
C LYS A 87 8.66 -0.80 9.43
N ASN A 88 7.61 -0.12 9.88
CA ASN A 88 7.68 0.98 10.84
C ASN A 88 7.31 0.56 12.27
N GLY A 89 7.08 -0.74 12.53
CA GLY A 89 6.70 -1.24 13.85
C GLY A 89 5.28 -0.87 14.29
N ILE A 90 4.39 -0.55 13.33
CA ILE A 90 3.02 -0.08 13.57
C ILE A 90 2.05 -1.23 13.34
N LYS A 91 1.02 -1.33 14.18
CA LYS A 91 -0.10 -2.26 13.96
C LYS A 91 -0.96 -1.77 12.81
N SER A 92 -1.36 -2.67 11.91
CA SER A 92 -2.27 -2.33 10.82
C SER A 92 -3.45 -3.27 10.74
N LEU A 93 -4.65 -2.69 10.60
CA LEU A 93 -5.87 -3.42 10.30
C LEU A 93 -6.31 -3.13 8.86
N ILE A 94 -6.58 -4.18 8.08
CA ILE A 94 -7.12 -4.06 6.73
C ILE A 94 -8.53 -4.64 6.69
N CYS A 95 -9.51 -3.82 6.32
CA CYS A 95 -10.87 -4.26 6.04
C CYS A 95 -10.98 -4.72 4.57
N LEU A 96 -11.52 -5.91 4.35
CA LEU A 96 -11.76 -6.50 3.03
C LEU A 96 -13.17 -7.07 2.96
N PRO A 97 -13.84 -7.05 1.79
CA PRO A 97 -15.04 -7.85 1.59
C PRO A 97 -14.72 -9.34 1.76
N ASP A 98 -15.63 -10.12 2.34
CA ASP A 98 -15.48 -11.55 2.59
C ASP A 98 -15.32 -12.40 1.32
N GLY A 99 -15.81 -11.91 0.18
CA GLY A 99 -15.57 -12.46 -1.15
C GLY A 99 -14.19 -12.17 -1.75
N ALA A 100 -13.28 -11.50 -1.03
CA ALA A 100 -11.94 -11.19 -1.54
C ALA A 100 -11.12 -12.46 -1.85
N PRO A 101 -10.30 -12.48 -2.92
CA PRO A 101 -9.49 -13.64 -3.24
C PRO A 101 -8.57 -14.05 -2.07
N ILE A 102 -8.63 -15.32 -1.66
CA ILE A 102 -7.87 -15.87 -0.52
C ILE A 102 -6.38 -15.56 -0.65
N SER A 103 -5.81 -15.67 -1.85
CA SER A 103 -4.41 -15.35 -2.10
C SER A 103 -4.01 -13.91 -1.71
N LYS A 104 -4.93 -12.95 -1.85
CA LYS A 104 -4.70 -11.55 -1.46
C LYS A 104 -4.87 -11.32 0.03
N VAL A 105 -5.81 -12.03 0.66
CA VAL A 105 -5.98 -12.03 2.12
C VAL A 105 -4.73 -12.57 2.79
N GLU A 106 -4.27 -13.75 2.37
CA GLU A 106 -3.09 -14.40 2.94
C GLU A 106 -1.80 -13.63 2.65
N ALA A 107 -1.65 -13.04 1.46
CA ALA A 107 -0.52 -12.14 1.19
C ALA A 107 -0.52 -10.90 2.11
N THR A 108 -1.68 -10.33 2.41
CA THR A 108 -1.81 -9.17 3.31
C THR A 108 -1.43 -9.54 4.75
N LYS A 109 -1.94 -10.67 5.25
CA LYS A 109 -1.55 -11.21 6.56
C LYS A 109 -0.07 -11.56 6.64
N GLY A 110 0.48 -12.16 5.58
CA GLY A 110 1.89 -12.52 5.48
C GLY A 110 2.85 -11.32 5.57
N TYR A 111 2.37 -10.11 5.27
CA TYR A 111 3.13 -8.87 5.47
C TYR A 111 3.01 -8.31 6.90
N GLY A 112 2.17 -8.88 7.77
CA GLY A 112 2.05 -8.51 9.18
C GLY A 112 0.80 -7.71 9.55
N ALA A 113 -0.19 -7.60 8.66
CA ALA A 113 -1.45 -6.93 8.97
C ALA A 113 -2.52 -7.87 9.52
N ASP A 114 -3.31 -7.35 10.45
CA ASP A 114 -4.59 -7.94 10.82
C ASP A 114 -5.61 -7.71 9.70
N VAL A 115 -6.51 -8.68 9.50
CA VAL A 115 -7.53 -8.61 8.45
C VAL A 115 -8.92 -8.74 9.06
N CYS A 116 -9.78 -7.76 8.78
CA CYS A 116 -11.20 -7.79 9.07
C CYS A 116 -11.95 -8.13 7.78
N LEU A 117 -12.59 -9.31 7.73
CA LEU A 117 -13.47 -9.70 6.63
C LEU A 117 -14.89 -9.18 6.90
N VAL A 118 -15.44 -8.44 5.95
CA VAL A 118 -16.73 -7.76 6.06
C VAL A 118 -17.68 -8.36 5.00
N PRO A 119 -18.86 -8.84 5.39
CA PRO A 119 -19.85 -9.31 4.41
C PRO A 119 -20.24 -8.22 3.41
N GLY A 120 -20.31 -8.58 2.13
CA GLY A 120 -20.81 -7.70 1.08
C GLY A 120 -19.72 -7.20 0.13
N VAL A 121 -19.75 -5.91 -0.18
CA VAL A 121 -18.90 -5.30 -1.20
C VAL A 121 -17.89 -4.31 -0.59
N TYR A 122 -17.13 -3.64 -1.45
CA TYR A 122 -16.12 -2.67 -1.03
C TYR A 122 -16.69 -1.58 -0.11
N ASP A 123 -17.89 -1.06 -0.42
CA ASP A 123 -18.50 0.03 0.35
C ASP A 123 -18.85 -0.40 1.78
N ASP A 124 -19.24 -1.65 2.00
CA ASP A 124 -19.48 -2.23 3.33
C ASP A 124 -18.17 -2.31 4.11
N ALA A 125 -17.11 -2.84 3.48
CA ALA A 125 -15.78 -2.91 4.10
C ALA A 125 -15.19 -1.52 4.39
N TYR A 126 -15.45 -0.52 3.55
CA TYR A 126 -15.05 0.86 3.77
C TYR A 126 -15.83 1.51 4.92
N THR A 127 -17.14 1.26 5.00
CA THR A 127 -17.98 1.75 6.09
C THR A 127 -17.52 1.18 7.42
N GLU A 128 -17.23 -0.12 7.45
CA GLU A 128 -16.69 -0.78 8.65
C GLU A 128 -15.29 -0.25 9.02
N ALA A 129 -14.42 0.00 8.03
CA ALA A 129 -13.13 0.65 8.29
C ALA A 129 -13.29 2.04 8.90
N CYS A 130 -14.24 2.85 8.43
CA CYS A 130 -14.53 4.16 9.02
C CYS A 130 -15.07 4.02 10.46
N ARG A 131 -15.97 3.06 10.69
CA ARG A 131 -16.53 2.80 12.02
C ARG A 131 -15.44 2.40 13.02
N LEU A 132 -14.58 1.46 12.65
CA LEU A 132 -13.47 0.99 13.48
C LEU A 132 -12.41 2.06 13.68
N ARG A 133 -12.14 2.90 12.67
CA ARG A 133 -11.27 4.08 12.81
C ARG A 133 -11.76 4.98 13.93
N ASP A 134 -13.05 5.34 13.89
CA ASP A 134 -13.62 6.29 14.86
C ASP A 134 -13.77 5.66 16.26
N GLU A 135 -14.08 4.36 16.35
CA GLU A 135 -14.21 3.63 17.62
C GLU A 135 -12.87 3.44 18.34
N HIS A 136 -11.79 3.15 17.60
CA HIS A 136 -10.48 2.83 18.17
C HIS A 136 -9.46 3.96 18.03
N ASP A 137 -9.86 5.11 17.48
CA ASP A 137 -9.02 6.28 17.26
C ASP A 137 -7.74 5.94 16.48
N TYR A 138 -7.89 5.18 15.38
CA TYR A 138 -6.80 4.88 14.42
C TYR A 138 -6.36 6.13 13.65
#